data_AF-A0AAN9J0S9-F1
#
_entry.id   AF-A0AAN9J0S9-F1
#
_cell.length_a   1.000
_cell.length_b   1.000
_cell.length_c   1.000
_cell.angle_alpha   90.00
_cell.angle_beta   90.00
_cell.angle_gamma   90.00
#
_symmetry.space_group_name_H-M   'P 1'
#
loop_
_entity.id
_entity.type
_entity.pdbx_description
1 polymer ?
#
loop_
_entity_poly.entity_id
_entity_poly.type
_entity_poly.pdbx_seq_one_letter_code
_entity_poly.pdbx_strand_id
1 'polypeptide(L)'
;MAPKKDDGSIPEKTRKRGDRGRTIMKSVIQERSRRNALLEVEWNPKGQPINDNASRFTSYIGLVTRREASILVPNWKDPYHDEAKEEIWQDILVS
;
A
#
# COMPACT_ATOMS: atom_id res chain seq x y z
N MET A 1 11.62 -59.97 15.54
CA MET A 1 11.03 -58.62 15.35
C MET A 1 11.64 -57.71 16.40
N ALA A 2 12.49 -56.76 15.99
CA ALA A 2 13.05 -55.74 16.89
C ALA A 2 12.15 -54.49 16.86
N PRO A 3 11.95 -53.79 18.00
CA PRO A 3 11.12 -52.58 18.03
C PRO A 3 11.85 -51.38 17.41
N LYS A 4 11.10 -50.53 16.72
CA LYS A 4 11.59 -49.30 16.06
C LYS A 4 11.97 -48.25 17.11
N LYS A 5 13.04 -47.50 16.82
CA LYS A 5 13.48 -46.34 17.59
C LYS A 5 12.53 -45.18 17.33
N ASP A 6 11.99 -44.59 18.40
CA ASP A 6 11.31 -43.30 18.37
C ASP A 6 12.36 -42.20 18.15
N ASP A 7 12.34 -41.57 16.98
CA ASP A 7 13.09 -40.34 16.73
C ASP A 7 12.24 -39.16 17.22
N GLY A 8 12.52 -38.70 18.44
CA GLY A 8 11.88 -37.52 19.02
C GLY A 8 12.03 -36.30 18.10
N SER A 9 11.01 -36.05 17.28
CA SER A 9 10.92 -34.86 16.43
C SER A 9 10.86 -33.62 17.31
N ILE A 10 11.83 -32.72 17.16
CA ILE A 10 11.84 -31.40 17.79
C ILE A 10 10.67 -30.59 17.19
N PRO A 11 9.77 -29.98 17.98
CA PRO A 11 8.70 -29.18 17.41
C PRO A 11 9.30 -27.92 16.76
N GLU A 12 9.13 -27.83 15.45
CA GLU A 12 9.46 -26.66 14.65
C GLU A 12 8.64 -25.47 15.16
N LYS A 13 9.30 -24.51 15.82
CA LYS A 13 8.66 -23.25 16.23
C LYS A 13 8.31 -22.46 14.97
N THR A 14 7.11 -22.70 14.42
CA THR A 14 6.50 -21.82 13.43
C THR A 14 6.41 -20.43 14.03
N ARG A 15 7.27 -19.52 13.57
CA ARG A 15 7.19 -18.10 13.94
C ARG A 15 5.83 -17.60 13.47
N LYS A 16 4.91 -17.35 14.41
CA LYS A 16 3.62 -16.71 14.10
C LYS A 16 3.95 -15.43 13.34
N ARG A 17 3.44 -15.33 12.11
CA ARG A 17 3.57 -14.13 11.29
C ARG A 17 2.95 -13.00 12.12
N GLY A 18 3.75 -12.04 12.55
CA GLY A 18 3.26 -10.93 13.34
C GLY A 18 2.11 -10.24 12.61
N ASP A 19 1.11 -9.78 13.37
CA ASP A 19 0.00 -9.01 12.82
C ASP A 19 0.57 -7.86 11.98
N ARG A 20 0.17 -7.84 10.70
CA ARG A 20 0.64 -6.81 9.77
C ARG A 20 -0.23 -5.59 10.00
N GLY A 21 0.36 -4.54 10.59
CA GLY A 21 -0.26 -3.24 10.70
C GLY A 21 -0.53 -2.60 9.33
N ARG A 22 -1.16 -1.43 9.34
CA ARG A 22 -1.44 -0.63 8.15
C ARG A 22 -0.16 -0.44 7.33
N THR A 23 -0.23 -0.66 6.01
CA THR A 23 0.91 -0.41 5.12
C THR A 23 1.22 1.09 5.14
N ILE A 24 2.50 1.47 5.16
CA ILE A 24 2.94 2.87 5.12
C ILE A 24 4.16 2.97 4.18
N MET A 25 4.10 3.84 3.18
CA MET A 25 5.21 4.11 2.27
C MET A 25 6.12 5.20 2.85
N LYS A 26 6.86 4.85 3.91
CA LYS A 26 7.69 5.79 4.68
C LYS A 26 8.71 6.56 3.83
N SER A 27 9.27 5.95 2.78
CA SER A 27 10.26 6.61 1.92
C SER A 27 9.65 7.80 1.17
N VAL A 28 8.44 7.65 0.63
CA VAL A 28 7.71 8.74 -0.06
C VAL A 28 7.41 9.87 0.92
N ILE A 29 6.89 9.53 2.10
CA ILE A 29 6.57 10.51 3.15
C ILE A 29 7.84 11.24 3.62
N GLN A 30 8.94 10.52 3.83
CA GLN A 30 10.20 11.10 4.29
C GLN A 30 10.88 11.96 3.23
N GLU A 31 10.89 11.54 1.97
CA GLU A 31 11.45 12.32 0.85
C GLU A 31 10.71 13.66 0.72
N ARG A 32 9.37 13.64 0.84
CA ARG A 32 8.55 14.85 0.90
C ARG A 32 8.92 15.73 2.09
N SER A 33 8.80 15.23 3.32
CA SER A 33 9.01 16.05 4.52
C SER A 33 10.44 16.59 4.68
N ARG A 34 11.45 15.87 4.20
CA ARG A 34 12.86 16.25 4.41
C ARG A 34 13.46 17.07 3.28
N ARG A 35 13.00 16.85 2.04
CA ARG A 35 13.62 17.43 0.84
C ARG A 35 12.68 18.32 0.05
N ASN A 36 11.42 18.45 0.45
CA ASN A 36 10.37 19.10 -0.34
C ASN A 36 10.36 18.58 -1.80
N ALA A 37 10.68 17.30 -1.96
CA ALA A 37 10.89 16.68 -3.25
C ALA A 37 9.63 15.93 -3.67
N LEU A 38 9.11 16.28 -4.85
CA LEU A 38 7.98 15.61 -5.45
C LEU A 38 8.42 14.35 -6.21
N LEU A 39 7.58 13.33 -6.20
CA LEU A 39 7.74 12.18 -7.06
C LEU A 39 7.27 12.55 -8.47
N GLU A 40 8.20 12.80 -9.38
CA GLU A 40 7.88 13.13 -10.76
C GLU A 40 7.32 11.91 -11.50
N VAL A 41 6.16 12.07 -12.14
CA VAL A 41 5.45 11.02 -12.86
C VAL A 41 5.12 11.51 -14.27
N GLU A 42 5.55 10.76 -15.27
CA GLU A 42 5.23 11.01 -16.67
C GLU A 42 4.00 10.22 -17.10
N TRP A 43 3.22 10.79 -18.01
CA TRP A 43 1.94 10.25 -18.45
C TRP A 43 1.95 9.97 -19.95
N ASN A 44 1.39 8.84 -20.36
CA ASN A 44 1.10 8.60 -21.77
C ASN A 44 -0.20 9.29 -22.21
N PRO A 45 -0.52 9.35 -23.52
CA PRO A 45 -1.77 9.94 -24.02
C PRO A 45 -3.05 9.27 -23.53
N LYS A 46 -2.96 8.08 -22.92
CA LYS A 46 -4.09 7.35 -22.32
C LYS A 46 -4.23 7.64 -20.81
N GLY A 47 -3.41 8.53 -20.25
CA GLY A 47 -3.44 8.88 -18.83
C GLY A 47 -2.84 7.80 -17.91
N GLN A 48 -1.96 6.95 -18.42
CA GLN A 48 -1.25 5.97 -17.60
C GLN A 48 0.16 6.46 -17.27
N PRO A 49 0.65 6.23 -16.03
CA PRO A 49 2.01 6.58 -15.67
C PRO A 49 3.02 5.63 -16.35
N ILE A 50 4.11 6.15 -16.90
CA ILE A 50 5.05 5.37 -17.73
C ILE A 50 6.53 5.39 -17.31
N ASN A 51 6.95 6.32 -16.47
CA ASN A 51 8.34 6.41 -16.05
C ASN A 51 8.69 5.43 -14.92
N ASP A 52 9.95 5.42 -14.48
CA ASP A 52 10.45 4.55 -13.39
C ASP A 52 9.67 4.72 -12.07
N ASN A 53 9.08 5.90 -11.86
CA ASN A 53 8.27 6.20 -10.69
C ASN A 53 6.81 5.72 -10.80
N ALA A 54 6.35 5.26 -11.97
CA ALA A 54 4.97 4.85 -12.21
C ALA A 54 4.46 3.78 -11.24
N SER A 55 5.31 2.79 -10.95
CA SER A 55 4.98 1.70 -10.01
C SER A 55 4.86 2.22 -8.56
N ARG A 56 5.75 3.13 -8.17
CA ARG A 56 5.80 3.76 -6.85
C ARG A 56 4.60 4.68 -6.64
N PHE A 57 4.25 5.48 -7.64
CA PHE A 57 3.07 6.32 -7.64
C PHE A 57 1.77 5.50 -7.55
N THR A 58 1.63 4.46 -8.37
CA THR A 58 0.46 3.56 -8.33
C THR A 58 0.30 2.91 -6.96
N SER A 59 1.40 2.46 -6.36
CA SER A 59 1.39 1.90 -5.01
C SER A 59 0.98 2.92 -3.95
N TYR A 60 1.42 4.17 -4.11
CA TYR A 60 1.07 5.28 -3.23
C TYR A 60 -0.42 5.62 -3.33
N ILE A 61 -0.97 5.76 -4.54
CA ILE A 61 -2.43 5.95 -4.73
C ILE A 61 -3.20 4.84 -4.03
N GLY A 62 -2.85 3.57 -4.29
CA GLY A 62 -3.55 2.45 -3.66
C GLY A 62 -3.43 2.43 -2.13
N LEU A 63 -2.36 2.99 -1.57
CA LEU A 63 -2.22 3.20 -0.14
C LEU A 63 -3.18 4.27 0.36
N VAL A 64 -3.20 5.46 -0.24
CA VAL A 64 -4.05 6.60 0.15
C VAL A 64 -5.53 6.25 -0.03
N THR A 65 -5.90 5.60 -1.14
CA THR A 65 -7.27 5.16 -1.36
C THR A 65 -7.73 4.17 -0.28
N ARG A 66 -6.91 3.20 0.12
CA ARG A 66 -7.27 2.30 1.25
C ARG A 66 -7.25 3.00 2.61
N ARG A 67 -6.63 4.17 2.68
CA ARG A 67 -6.58 4.97 3.90
C ARG A 67 -7.91 5.68 4.12
N GLU A 68 -8.43 6.29 3.05
CA GLU A 68 -9.58 7.20 3.10
C GLU A 68 -10.89 6.56 2.63
N ALA A 69 -10.84 5.63 1.66
CA ALA A 69 -12.03 4.95 1.16
C ALA A 69 -12.30 3.63 1.90
N SER A 70 -13.55 3.46 2.35
CA SER A 70 -14.02 2.19 2.88
C SER A 70 -14.15 1.13 1.78
N ILE A 71 -13.72 -0.10 2.05
CA ILE A 71 -13.89 -1.23 1.13
C ILE A 71 -15.36 -1.65 0.97
N LEU A 72 -16.24 -1.16 1.85
CA LEU A 72 -17.66 -1.45 1.82
C LEU A 72 -18.43 -0.54 0.84
N VAL A 73 -17.74 0.40 0.18
CA VAL A 73 -18.34 1.27 -0.82
C VAL A 73 -18.78 0.43 -2.03
N PRO A 74 -20.10 0.33 -2.30
CA PRO A 74 -20.59 -0.50 -3.39
C PRO A 74 -20.41 0.17 -4.76
N ASN A 75 -20.38 1.51 -4.79
CA ASN A 75 -20.22 2.29 -6.01
C ASN A 75 -19.32 3.50 -5.79
N TRP A 76 -18.13 3.48 -6.38
CA TRP A 76 -17.19 4.60 -6.33
C TRP A 76 -17.72 5.89 -6.97
N LYS A 77 -18.62 5.79 -7.94
CA LYS A 77 -19.21 6.95 -8.63
C LYS A 77 -20.27 7.66 -7.79
N ASP A 78 -20.63 7.11 -6.63
CA ASP A 78 -21.59 7.77 -5.74
C ASP A 78 -21.02 9.11 -5.21
N PRO A 79 -21.77 10.22 -5.31
CA PRO A 79 -21.39 11.51 -4.73
C PRO A 79 -21.18 11.49 -3.22
N TYR A 80 -21.79 10.53 -2.50
CA TYR A 80 -21.59 10.38 -1.05
C TYR A 80 -20.12 10.14 -0.66
N HIS A 81 -19.26 9.79 -1.61
CA HIS A 81 -17.82 9.58 -1.40
C HIS A 81 -16.95 10.74 -1.89
N ASP A 82 -17.54 11.88 -2.26
CA ASP A 82 -16.79 13.03 -2.78
C ASP A 82 -15.81 13.60 -1.75
N GLU A 83 -16.14 13.56 -0.46
CA GLU A 83 -15.20 13.93 0.61
C GLU A 83 -13.95 13.04 0.61
N ALA A 84 -14.11 11.72 0.56
CA ALA A 84 -12.98 10.80 0.51
C ALA A 84 -12.16 10.93 -0.79
N LYS A 85 -12.83 11.24 -1.92
CA LYS A 85 -12.15 11.53 -3.19
C LYS A 85 -11.30 12.78 -3.08
N GLU A 86 -11.85 13.83 -2.48
CA GLU A 86 -11.16 15.09 -2.29
C GLU A 86 -9.97 14.92 -1.34
N GLU A 87 -10.11 14.18 -0.24
CA GLU A 87 -9.00 13.86 0.66
C GLU A 87 -7.87 13.10 -0.04
N ILE A 88 -8.22 12.09 -0.87
CA ILE A 88 -7.23 11.39 -1.70
C ILE A 88 -6.55 12.36 -2.68
N TRP A 89 -7.32 13.24 -3.31
CA TRP A 89 -6.83 14.20 -4.28
C TRP A 89 -5.90 15.23 -3.65
N GLN A 90 -6.26 15.78 -2.49
CA GLN A 90 -5.44 16.70 -1.73
C GLN A 90 -4.16 16.03 -1.21
N ASP A 91 -4.20 14.77 -0.77
CA ASP A 91 -2.98 14.06 -0.35
C ASP A 91 -1.98 13.90 -1.52
N ILE A 92 -2.49 13.74 -2.74
CA ILE A 92 -1.69 13.66 -3.98
C ILE A 92 -1.21 15.05 -4.45
N LEU A 93 -2.08 16.07 -4.42
CA LEU A 93 -1.83 17.42 -4.96
C LEU A 93 -1.09 18.36 -4.00
N VAL A 94 -1.42 18.33 -2.71
CA VAL A 94 -0.76 19.14 -1.66
C VAL A 94 0.64 18.60 -1.38
N SER A 95 1.07 17.58 -2.12
CA SER A 95 2.44 17.11 -2.12
C SER A 95 3.42 18.19 -2.53
#